data_AF-A0A519DPE3-F1
#
_entry.id   AF-A0A519DPE3-F1
#
_cell.length_a   1.000
_cell.length_b   1.000
_cell.length_c   1.000
_cell.angle_alpha   90.00
_cell.angle_beta   90.00
_cell.angle_gamma   90.00
#
_symmetry.space_group_name_H-M   'P 1'
#
loop_
_entity.id
_entity.type
_entity.pdbx_description
1 polymer ?
#
loop_
_entity_poly.entity_id
_entity_poly.type
_entity_poly.pdbx_seq_one_letter_code
_entity_poly.pdbx_strand_id
1 'polypeptide(L)'
;MDGKTGTPEEHDTAPLPMREWLVEYIVERAQKETLHCLTVLRGRNVEDVQTRLYSELRENFPLELKLEVTVTRMVPVDVDTDEALFEMQGTYQP
;
A
#
# COMPACT_ATOMS: atom_id res chain seq x y z
N MET A 1 -34.83 28.36 -33.89
CA MET A 1 -34.50 26.91 -33.90
C MET A 1 -33.00 26.89 -33.91
N ASP A 2 -32.40 26.87 -32.72
CA ASP A 2 -30.97 27.09 -32.57
C ASP A 2 -30.50 26.00 -31.62
N GLY A 3 -30.27 24.83 -32.22
CA GLY A 3 -29.69 23.68 -31.55
C GLY A 3 -28.27 24.02 -31.16
N LYS A 4 -28.02 24.20 -29.87
CA LYS A 4 -26.67 24.22 -29.32
C LYS A 4 -26.34 22.81 -28.87
N THR A 5 -25.67 22.12 -29.79
CA THR A 5 -24.96 20.86 -29.65
C THR A 5 -24.15 20.84 -28.36
N GLY A 6 -24.28 19.74 -27.61
CA GLY A 6 -23.53 19.51 -26.39
C GLY A 6 -22.01 19.45 -26.62
N THR A 7 -21.28 19.80 -25.57
CA THR A 7 -19.92 19.31 -25.34
C THR A 7 -20.05 18.33 -24.19
N PRO A 8 -19.70 17.04 -24.34
CA PRO A 8 -19.62 16.16 -23.19
C PRO A 8 -18.50 16.69 -22.28
N GLU A 9 -18.79 16.80 -20.98
CA GLU A 9 -17.75 16.96 -19.98
C GLU A 9 -16.72 15.85 -20.22
N GLU A 10 -15.52 16.23 -20.66
CA GLU A 10 -14.34 15.39 -20.57
C GLU A 10 -14.17 15.07 -19.08
N HIS A 11 -14.73 13.94 -18.66
CA HIS A 11 -14.30 13.29 -17.44
C HIS A 11 -12.79 13.09 -17.60
N ASP A 12 -12.02 13.84 -16.84
CA ASP A 12 -10.59 13.66 -16.65
C ASP A 12 -10.36 12.21 -16.23
N THR A 13 -10.18 11.35 -17.23
CA THR A 13 -9.95 9.91 -17.07
C THR A 13 -8.44 9.69 -17.21
N ALA A 14 -7.64 10.59 -16.64
CA ALA A 14 -6.22 10.37 -16.52
C ALA A 14 -6.03 9.24 -15.48
N PRO A 15 -5.35 8.14 -15.83
CA PRO A 15 -5.09 7.09 -14.85
C PRO A 15 -4.25 7.68 -13.72
N LEU A 16 -4.69 7.44 -12.48
CA LEU A 16 -3.93 7.82 -11.28
C LEU A 16 -2.47 7.32 -11.42
N PRO A 17 -1.47 8.15 -11.09
CA PRO A 17 -0.08 7.76 -11.22
C PRO A 17 0.24 6.57 -10.31
N MET A 18 1.15 5.70 -10.76
CA MET A 18 1.66 4.63 -9.93
C MET A 18 2.43 5.25 -8.75
N ARG A 19 2.10 4.85 -7.52
CA ARG A 19 2.82 5.30 -6.31
C ARG A 19 3.18 4.13 -5.41
N GLU A 20 4.14 4.37 -4.52
CA GLU A 20 4.55 3.42 -3.49
C GLU A 20 3.68 3.59 -2.24
N TRP A 21 3.46 2.49 -1.54
CA TRP A 21 2.61 2.42 -0.36
C TRP A 21 3.30 1.61 0.72
N LEU A 22 3.42 2.18 1.91
CA LEU A 22 3.85 1.48 3.09
C LEU A 22 2.66 0.70 3.66
N VAL A 23 2.82 -0.61 3.78
CA VAL A 23 1.80 -1.49 4.34
C VAL A 23 2.37 -2.23 5.54
N GLU A 24 1.78 -1.99 6.70
CA GLU A 24 2.05 -2.72 7.93
C GLU A 24 0.85 -3.61 8.24
N TYR A 25 1.11 -4.88 8.52
CA TYR A 25 0.09 -5.86 8.79
C TYR A 25 0.56 -6.94 9.75
N ILE A 26 -0.39 -7.52 10.45
CA ILE A 26 -0.20 -8.59 11.40
C ILE A 26 -0.81 -9.86 10.81
N VAL A 27 -0.07 -10.96 10.84
CA VAL A 27 -0.54 -12.28 10.40
C VAL A 27 -0.65 -13.21 11.61
N GLU A 28 -1.86 -13.63 11.90
CA GLU A 28 -2.17 -14.60 12.94
C GLU A 28 -2.39 -15.99 12.30
N ARG A 29 -1.64 -16.96 12.82
CA ARG A 29 -1.64 -18.35 12.32
C ARG A 29 -2.13 -19.25 13.45
N ALA A 30 -3.04 -20.16 13.13
CA ALA A 30 -3.80 -20.93 14.13
C ALA A 30 -2.95 -21.68 15.19
N GLN A 31 -1.70 -22.04 14.87
CA GLN A 31 -0.80 -22.78 15.77
C GLN A 31 0.64 -22.22 15.79
N LYS A 32 0.85 -20.98 15.35
CA LYS A 32 2.18 -20.37 15.28
C LYS A 32 2.15 -18.96 15.84
N GLU A 33 3.34 -18.43 16.13
CA GLU A 33 3.51 -17.05 16.54
C GLU A 33 2.96 -16.08 15.49
N THR A 34 2.38 -15.00 16.02
CA THR A 34 1.94 -13.83 15.28
C THR A 34 3.14 -13.15 14.62
N LEU A 35 3.00 -12.82 13.35
CA LEU A 35 4.04 -12.13 12.59
C LEU A 35 3.64 -10.69 12.37
N HIS A 36 4.55 -9.77 12.72
CA HIS A 36 4.44 -8.36 12.37
C HIS A 36 5.23 -8.14 11.09
N CYS A 37 4.55 -7.69 10.05
CA CYS A 37 5.11 -7.56 8.71
C CYS A 37 5.00 -6.12 8.23
N LEU A 38 6.04 -5.66 7.53
CA LEU A 38 6.10 -4.36 6.88
C LEU A 38 6.56 -4.60 5.43
N THR A 39 5.81 -4.08 4.46
CA THR A 39 6.14 -4.18 3.03
C THR A 39 5.89 -2.85 2.32
N VAL A 40 6.50 -2.67 1.16
CA VAL A 40 6.24 -1.55 0.26
C VAL A 40 5.65 -2.07 -1.05
N LEU A 41 4.42 -1.66 -1.34
CA LEU A 41 3.68 -2.08 -2.53
C LEU A 41 3.49 -0.93 -3.51
N ARG A 42 3.52 -1.23 -4.81
CA ARG A 42 3.23 -0.25 -5.87
C ARG A 42 1.79 -0.36 -6.33
N GLY A 43 1.01 0.71 -6.26
CA GLY A 43 -0.37 0.70 -6.69
C GLY A 43 -0.91 2.11 -6.91
N ARG A 44 -1.90 2.25 -7.80
CA ARG A 44 -2.47 3.56 -8.13
C ARG A 44 -3.46 4.05 -7.08
N ASN A 45 -4.16 3.12 -6.45
CA ASN A 45 -5.14 3.36 -5.40
C ASN A 45 -5.07 2.25 -4.33
N VAL A 46 -5.91 2.37 -3.30
CA VAL A 46 -5.98 1.39 -2.20
C VAL A 46 -6.35 0.00 -2.69
N GLU A 47 -7.27 -0.12 -3.65
CA GLU A 47 -7.76 -1.41 -4.15
C GLU A 47 -6.67 -2.18 -4.92
N ASP A 48 -5.87 -1.48 -5.72
CA ASP A 48 -4.68 -2.03 -6.40
C ASP A 48 -3.67 -2.57 -5.36
N VAL A 49 -3.47 -1.85 -4.26
CA VAL A 49 -2.54 -2.23 -3.19
C VAL A 49 -3.06 -3.43 -2.41
N GLN A 50 -4.35 -3.46 -2.07
CA GLN A 50 -4.98 -4.60 -1.40
C GLN A 50 -4.89 -5.87 -2.25
N THR A 51 -5.11 -5.77 -3.55
CA THR A 51 -5.00 -6.91 -4.48
C THR A 51 -3.56 -7.47 -4.51
N ARG A 52 -2.57 -6.59 -4.48
CA ARG A 52 -1.16 -6.97 -4.41
C ARG A 52 -0.78 -7.58 -3.07
N LEU A 53 -1.24 -7.00 -1.97
CA LEU A 53 -1.05 -7.56 -0.63
C LEU A 53 -1.61 -8.98 -0.54
N TYR A 54 -2.81 -9.20 -1.08
CA TYR A 54 -3.41 -10.53 -1.13
C TYR A 54 -2.55 -11.53 -1.91
N SER A 55 -1.98 -11.09 -3.03
CA SER A 55 -1.08 -11.92 -3.83
C SER A 55 0.19 -12.28 -3.05
N GLU A 56 0.85 -11.29 -2.41
CA GLU A 56 2.01 -11.54 -1.56
C GLU A 56 1.69 -12.50 -0.41
N LEU A 57 0.56 -12.32 0.28
CA LEU A 57 0.15 -13.21 1.38
C LEU A 57 -0.02 -14.65 0.91
N ARG A 58 -0.64 -14.84 -0.26
CA ARG A 58 -0.85 -16.17 -0.84
C ARG A 58 0.47 -16.84 -1.27
N GLU A 59 1.44 -16.06 -1.74
CA GLU A 59 2.78 -16.55 -2.11
C GLU A 59 3.65 -16.86 -0.90
N ASN A 60 3.57 -16.04 0.17
CA ASN A 60 4.38 -16.22 1.38
C ASN A 60 3.83 -17.30 2.32
N PHE A 61 2.53 -17.57 2.29
CA PHE A 61 1.88 -18.55 3.17
C PHE A 61 1.08 -19.63 2.39
N PRO A 62 1.70 -20.35 1.43
CA PRO A 62 0.98 -21.25 0.53
C PRO A 62 0.43 -22.51 1.22
N LEU A 63 0.97 -22.85 2.39
CA LEU A 63 0.60 -24.06 3.15
C LEU A 63 -0.46 -23.79 4.22
N GLU A 64 -0.79 -22.53 4.49
CA GLU A 64 -1.73 -22.19 5.55
C GLU A 64 -3.17 -22.21 5.04
N LEU A 65 -3.99 -23.08 5.64
CA LEU A 65 -5.40 -23.25 5.28
C LEU A 65 -6.27 -22.05 5.66
N LYS A 66 -5.88 -21.34 6.73
CA LYS A 66 -6.54 -20.14 7.22
C LYS A 66 -5.49 -19.19 7.78
N LEU A 67 -5.54 -17.96 7.28
CA LEU A 67 -4.75 -16.82 7.77
C LEU A 67 -5.73 -15.75 8.22
N GLU A 68 -5.51 -15.23 9.42
CA GLU A 68 -6.15 -14.00 9.85
C GLU A 68 -5.14 -12.87 9.69
N VAL A 69 -5.53 -11.84 8.93
CA VAL A 69 -4.65 -10.74 8.58
C VAL A 69 -5.29 -9.44 8.99
N THR A 70 -4.57 -8.68 9.80
CA THR A 70 -5.00 -7.36 10.29
C THR A 70 -4.04 -6.30 9.75
N VAL A 71 -4.53 -5.44 8.86
CA VAL A 71 -3.74 -4.31 8.34
C VAL A 71 -3.78 -3.18 9.35
N THR A 72 -2.62 -2.82 9.90
CA THR A 72 -2.48 -1.75 10.91
C THR A 72 -2.19 -0.40 10.27
N ARG A 73 -1.49 -0.39 9.13
CA ARG A 73 -1.19 0.83 8.37
C ARG A 73 -1.16 0.54 6.88
N MET A 74 -1.78 1.39 6.07
CA MET A 74 -1.67 1.36 4.62
C MET A 74 -1.74 2.79 4.09
N VAL A 75 -0.58 3.38 3.85
CA VAL A 75 -0.45 4.80 3.51
C VAL A 75 0.46 4.97 2.28
N PRO A 76 0.17 5.94 1.40
CA PRO A 76 1.10 6.27 0.33
C PRO A 76 2.42 6.77 0.91
N VAL A 77 3.52 6.44 0.23
CA VAL A 77 4.83 7.00 0.51
C VAL A 77 4.97 8.30 -0.28
N ASP A 78 5.08 9.41 0.43
CA ASP A 78 5.41 10.69 -0.16
C ASP A 78 6.95 10.84 -0.25
N VAL A 79 7.43 11.30 -1.39
CA VAL A 79 8.88 11.45 -1.69
C VAL A 79 9.48 12.66 -0.96
N ASP A 80 8.64 13.49 -0.32
CA ASP A 80 9.06 14.61 0.53
C ASP A 80 9.50 14.10 1.92
N THR A 81 10.42 13.13 1.93
CA THR A 81 11.09 12.74 3.17
C THR A 81 12.13 13.82 3.46
N ASP A 82 11.85 14.66 4.43
CA ASP A 82 12.74 15.74 4.87
C ASP A 82 14.10 15.13 5.28
N GLU A 83 15.17 15.46 4.54
CA GLU A 83 16.54 15.00 4.81
C GLU A 83 16.98 15.35 6.25
N ALA A 84 16.36 16.36 6.88
CA ALA A 84 16.63 16.73 8.27
C ALA A 84 16.14 15.71 9.31
N LEU A 85 15.29 14.74 8.94
CA LEU A 85 14.86 13.65 9.85
C LEU A 85 15.97 12.62 10.09
N PHE A 86 16.97 12.56 9.22
CA PHE A 86 18.17 11.77 9.44
C PHE A 86 19.20 12.63 10.15
N GLU A 87 19.18 12.62 11.49
CA GLU A 87 20.31 13.17 12.25
C GLU A 87 21.56 12.32 11.96
N MET A 88 22.39 12.76 11.00
CA MET A 88 23.70 12.16 10.68
C MET A 88 24.68 12.16 11.88
N GLN A 89 24.26 12.65 13.05
CA GLN A 89 25.02 12.71 14.29
C GLN A 89 24.47 11.80 15.40
N GLY A 90 23.53 10.90 15.11
CA GLY A 90 23.13 9.87 16.05
C GLY A 90 24.30 8.90 16.31
N THR A 91 25.03 9.09 17.40
CA THR A 91 26.00 8.09 17.88
C THR A 91 25.25 6.79 18.14
N TYR A 92 25.52 5.78 17.31
CA TYR A 92 25.08 4.41 17.54
C TYR A 92 25.48 3.97 18.96
N GLN A 93 24.51 3.71 19.84
CA GLN A 93 24.75 3.04 21.12
C GLN A 93 24.45 1.54 20.94
N PRO A 94 25.47 0.67 21.07
CA PRO A 94 25.35 -0.77 20.87
C PRO A 94 24.55 -1.47 21.97
#